data_AF-M6UF91-F1
#
_entry.id   AF-M6UF91-F1
#
_cell.length_a   1.000
_cell.length_b   1.000
_cell.length_c   1.000
_cell.angle_alpha   90.00
_cell.angle_beta   90.00
_cell.angle_gamma   90.00
#
_symmetry.space_group_name_H-M   'P 1'
#
loop_
_entity.id
_entity.type
_entity.pdbx_description
1 polymer ?
#
loop_
_entity_poly.entity_id
_entity_poly.type
_entity_poly.pdbx_seq_one_letter_code
_entity_poly.pdbx_strand_id
1 'polypeptide(L)'
;MPDSSLSTKVFLFRLNNYSIEKEHTLLEKFEAYGLNDHWQGYSPPGHPEIRGLYFVPATQELKTQAERLISESVTLNMSAVGTYDLFDIPFSDIEKNKGSIPITYIILGILILLLILGVLK
;
A
#
# COMPACT_ATOMS: atom_id res chain seq x y z
N MET A 1 27.78 27.03 2.84
CA MET A 1 26.88 26.51 1.80
C MET A 1 25.59 26.12 2.50
N PRO A 2 24.40 26.55 2.06
CA PRO A 2 23.18 26.12 2.71
C PRO A 2 22.92 24.64 2.36
N ASP A 3 22.91 23.85 3.44
CA ASP A 3 22.42 22.51 3.69
C ASP A 3 22.14 21.57 2.51
N SER A 4 22.94 20.49 2.47
CA SER A 4 22.55 19.22 1.86
C SER A 4 21.13 18.90 2.31
N SER A 5 20.19 18.99 1.38
CA SER A 5 18.83 18.51 1.51
C SER A 5 18.83 17.20 2.31
N LEU A 6 18.30 17.24 3.53
CA LEU A 6 17.88 16.05 4.25
C LEU A 6 16.92 15.32 3.32
N SER A 7 17.44 14.36 2.56
CA SER A 7 16.68 13.51 1.67
C SER A 7 15.84 12.62 2.58
N THR A 8 14.68 13.11 3.00
CA THR A 8 13.77 12.39 3.89
C THR A 8 13.17 11.25 3.09
N LYS A 9 13.91 10.14 3.06
CA LYS A 9 13.45 8.91 2.43
C LYS A 9 12.30 8.34 3.22
N VAL A 10 11.23 8.03 2.53
CA VAL A 10 10.00 7.49 3.10
C VAL A 10 9.63 6.20 2.38
N PHE A 11 9.06 5.26 3.12
CA PHE A 11 8.42 4.08 2.58
C PHE A 11 6.94 4.39 2.40
N LEU A 12 6.51 4.45 1.14
CA LEU A 12 5.14 4.75 0.74
C LEU A 12 4.37 3.45 0.52
N PHE A 13 3.16 3.39 1.08
CA PHE A 13 2.23 2.29 0.93
C PHE A 13 0.80 2.81 0.81
N ARG A 14 -0.08 1.95 0.34
CA ARG A 14 -1.43 2.31 -0.09
C ARG A 14 -2.48 1.36 0.45
N LEU A 15 -3.61 1.94 0.83
CA LEU A 15 -4.90 1.27 1.01
C LEU A 15 -5.66 1.31 -0.32
N ASN A 16 -5.65 0.20 -1.09
CA ASN A 16 -6.11 0.19 -2.48
C ASN A 16 -7.61 0.47 -2.63
N ASN A 17 -8.42 -0.03 -1.69
CA ASN A 17 -9.88 0.13 -1.66
C ASN A 17 -10.27 0.99 -0.47
N TYR A 18 -9.85 2.26 -0.50
CA TYR A 18 -10.11 3.21 0.58
C TYR A 18 -11.60 3.26 0.96
N SER A 19 -11.87 3.10 2.25
CA SER A 19 -13.15 3.41 2.89
C SER A 19 -12.85 3.92 4.31
N ILE A 20 -13.77 4.72 4.87
CA ILE A 20 -13.61 5.27 6.22
C ILE A 20 -13.43 4.15 7.26
N GLU A 21 -14.20 3.07 7.13
CA GLU A 21 -14.10 1.90 8.00
C GLU A 21 -12.72 1.23 7.93
N LYS A 22 -12.17 1.07 6.72
CA LYS A 22 -10.84 0.46 6.54
C LYS A 22 -9.70 1.37 6.99
N GLU A 23 -9.85 2.68 6.79
CA GLU A 23 -8.92 3.66 7.33
C GLU A 23 -8.91 3.58 8.86
N HIS A 24 -10.08 3.51 9.50
CA HIS A 24 -10.16 3.35 10.95
C HIS A 24 -9.45 2.08 11.44
N THR A 25 -9.72 0.94 10.83
CA THR A 25 -9.02 -0.32 11.16
C THR A 25 -7.51 -0.25 10.88
N LEU A 26 -7.09 0.49 9.85
CA LEU A 26 -5.68 0.72 9.56
C LEU A 26 -5.01 1.52 10.69
N LEU A 27 -5.67 2.57 11.19
CA LEU A 27 -5.15 3.39 12.29
C LEU A 27 -4.97 2.57 13.58
N GLU A 28 -5.95 1.73 13.93
CA GLU A 28 -5.83 0.80 15.07
C GLU A 28 -4.63 -0.14 14.90
N LYS A 29 -4.38 -0.60 13.67
CA LYS A 29 -3.22 -1.45 13.40
C LYS A 29 -1.90 -0.68 13.41
N PHE A 30 -1.86 0.60 13.07
CA PHE A 30 -0.62 1.37 13.23
C PHE A 30 -0.16 1.37 14.69
N GLU A 31 -1.08 1.43 15.65
CA GLU A 31 -0.77 1.28 17.07
C GLU A 31 -0.21 -0.11 17.38
N ALA A 32 -0.89 -1.17 16.94
CA ALA A 32 -0.47 -2.55 17.20
C ALA A 32 0.92 -2.91 16.61
N TYR A 33 1.35 -2.25 15.54
CA TYR A 33 2.64 -2.47 14.88
C TYR A 33 3.71 -1.41 15.26
N GLY A 34 3.42 -0.53 16.22
CA GLY A 34 4.37 0.50 16.67
C GLY A 34 4.66 1.58 15.62
N LEU A 35 3.74 1.80 14.69
CA LEU A 35 3.84 2.80 13.63
C LEU A 35 3.13 4.12 13.95
N ASN A 36 2.32 4.17 15.02
CA ASN A 36 1.40 5.27 15.33
C ASN A 36 2.06 6.66 15.35
N ASP A 37 3.28 6.77 15.86
CA ASP A 37 4.01 8.06 15.97
C ASP A 37 4.83 8.40 14.72
N HIS A 38 4.84 7.52 13.73
CA HIS A 38 5.75 7.59 12.58
C HIS A 38 5.03 7.64 11.23
N TRP A 39 3.75 7.26 11.18
CA TRP A 39 2.98 7.31 9.95
C TRP A 39 2.48 8.72 9.67
N GLN A 40 2.37 9.05 8.39
CA GLN A 40 1.65 10.25 7.93
C GLN A 40 0.85 9.93 6.68
N GLY A 41 -0.28 10.61 6.53
CA GLY A 41 -1.06 10.58 5.29
C GLY A 41 -0.32 11.34 4.19
N TYR A 42 -0.36 10.80 2.98
CA TYR A 42 0.23 11.42 1.80
C TYR A 42 -0.86 11.84 0.81
N SER A 43 -0.84 13.12 0.44
CA SER A 43 -1.68 13.66 -0.63
C SER A 43 -0.77 14.01 -1.81
N PRO A 44 -0.84 13.26 -2.93
CA PRO A 44 0.00 13.54 -4.08
C PRO A 44 -0.27 14.95 -4.63
N PRO A 45 0.77 15.76 -4.92
CA PRO A 45 0.61 17.10 -5.48
C PRO A 45 -0.20 17.08 -6.78
N GLY A 46 -1.16 17.99 -6.91
CA GLY A 46 -2.03 18.08 -8.10
C GLY A 46 -3.13 17.01 -8.20
N HIS A 47 -3.21 16.07 -7.24
CA HIS A 47 -4.14 14.94 -7.26
C HIS A 47 -4.86 14.72 -5.92
N PRO A 48 -5.64 15.70 -5.43
CA PRO A 48 -6.35 15.61 -4.14
C PRO A 48 -7.45 14.53 -4.11
N GLU A 49 -7.88 14.03 -5.28
CA GLU A 49 -8.82 12.93 -5.43
C GLU A 49 -8.24 11.58 -4.96
N ILE A 50 -6.92 11.45 -4.88
CA ILE A 50 -6.27 10.22 -4.44
C ILE A 50 -6.19 10.18 -2.92
N ARG A 51 -6.77 9.13 -2.33
CA ARG A 51 -6.79 8.88 -0.89
C ARG A 51 -6.17 7.53 -0.55
N GLY A 52 -5.93 7.32 0.74
CA GLY A 52 -5.42 6.07 1.28
C GLY A 52 -3.94 5.84 0.99
N LEU A 53 -3.15 6.90 0.83
CA LEU A 53 -1.70 6.80 0.77
C LEU A 53 -1.12 7.23 2.11
N TYR A 54 -0.16 6.44 2.59
CA TYR A 54 0.50 6.67 3.86
C TYR A 54 1.98 6.38 3.70
N PHE A 55 2.81 7.08 4.47
CA PHE A 55 4.22 6.78 4.52
C PHE A 55 4.75 6.73 5.95
N VAL A 56 5.86 6.05 6.12
CA VAL A 56 6.72 6.09 7.31
C VAL A 56 8.15 6.43 6.88
N PRO A 57 9.00 6.99 7.76
CA PRO A 57 10.42 7.12 7.48
C PRO A 57 11.02 5.78 7.03
N ALA A 58 11.88 5.80 6.01
CA ALA A 58 12.45 4.59 5.40
C ALA A 58 13.58 3.95 6.24
N THR A 59 13.49 4.02 7.56
CA THR A 59 14.38 3.27 8.45
C THR A 59 14.08 1.78 8.32
N GLN A 60 15.09 0.93 8.53
CA GLN A 60 14.93 -0.52 8.36
C GLN A 60 13.84 -1.09 9.28
N GLU A 61 13.75 -0.61 10.52
CA GLU A 61 12.75 -1.04 11.49
C GLU A 61 11.32 -0.68 11.04
N LEU A 62 11.06 0.60 10.74
CA LEU A 62 9.73 1.08 10.37
C LEU A 62 9.25 0.48 9.05
N LYS A 63 10.17 0.35 8.07
CA LYS A 63 9.87 -0.34 6.83
C LYS A 63 9.46 -1.80 7.08
N THR A 64 10.21 -2.52 7.91
CA THR A 64 9.88 -3.91 8.25
C THR A 64 8.51 -4.02 8.90
N GLN A 65 8.17 -3.13 9.84
CA GLN A 65 6.85 -3.13 10.46
C GLN A 65 5.73 -2.80 9.47
N ALA A 66 5.94 -1.84 8.57
CA ALA A 66 4.98 -1.51 7.52
C ALA A 66 4.78 -2.67 6.53
N GLU A 67 5.85 -3.34 6.10
CA GLU A 67 5.77 -4.54 5.25
C GLU A 67 5.04 -5.69 5.96
N ARG A 68 5.30 -5.87 7.25
CA ARG A 68 4.61 -6.86 8.09
C ARG A 68 3.11 -6.55 8.20
N LEU A 69 2.76 -5.29 8.45
CA LEU A 69 1.38 -4.82 8.47
C LEU A 69 0.66 -5.12 7.15
N ILE A 70 1.29 -4.80 6.01
CA ILE A 70 0.75 -5.06 4.66
C ILE A 70 0.55 -6.57 4.45
N SER A 71 1.51 -7.39 4.86
CA SER A 71 1.45 -8.84 4.69
C SER A 71 0.42 -9.51 5.59
N GLU A 72 0.27 -9.05 6.83
CA GLU A 72 -0.62 -9.67 7.82
C GLU A 72 -2.06 -9.13 7.72
N SER A 73 -2.25 -7.92 7.19
CA SER A 73 -3.57 -7.27 7.07
C SER A 73 -4.20 -7.46 5.70
N VAL A 74 -4.28 -8.72 5.26
CA VAL A 74 -4.84 -9.12 3.95
C VAL A 74 -6.25 -8.56 3.73
N THR A 75 -7.05 -8.42 4.79
CA THR A 75 -8.42 -7.87 4.74
C THR A 75 -8.47 -6.39 4.38
N LEU A 76 -7.39 -5.62 4.66
CA LEU A 76 -7.33 -4.20 4.34
C LEU A 76 -6.99 -3.92 2.87
N ASN A 77 -6.53 -4.93 2.11
CA ASN A 77 -6.10 -4.77 0.72
C ASN A 77 -5.08 -3.62 0.58
N MET A 78 -3.96 -3.77 1.29
CA MET A 78 -2.84 -2.83 1.27
C MET A 78 -1.78 -3.25 0.26
N SER A 79 -1.02 -2.29 -0.27
CA SER A 79 0.10 -2.53 -1.18
C SER A 79 1.29 -1.62 -0.84
N ALA A 80 2.51 -2.13 -1.00
CA ALA A 80 3.70 -1.29 -0.96
C ALA A 80 3.83 -0.56 -2.30
N VAL A 81 4.03 0.76 -2.27
CA VAL A 81 4.29 1.54 -3.48
C VAL A 81 5.80 1.63 -3.74
N GLY A 82 6.60 1.81 -2.68
CA GLY A 82 8.06 1.83 -2.79
C GLY A 82 8.73 2.76 -1.77
N THR A 83 10.03 2.98 -1.94
CA THR A 83 10.81 3.92 -1.14
C THR A 83 11.26 5.09 -2.00
N TYR A 84 10.94 6.31 -1.56
CA TYR A 84 11.14 7.52 -2.34
C TYR A 84 11.65 8.65 -1.45
N ASP A 85 12.21 9.69 -2.05
CA ASP A 85 12.34 10.97 -1.35
C ASP A 85 10.97 11.65 -1.26
N LEU A 86 10.62 12.19 -0.10
CA LEU A 86 9.27 12.70 0.20
C LEU A 86 8.76 13.73 -0.83
N PHE A 87 9.66 14.53 -1.39
CA PHE A 87 9.34 15.59 -2.35
C PHE A 87 9.51 15.17 -3.82
N ASP A 88 9.94 13.94 -4.08
CA ASP A 88 10.21 13.42 -5.42
C ASP A 88 9.61 12.02 -5.60
N ILE A 89 8.29 11.93 -5.36
CA ILE A 89 7.52 10.69 -5.55
C ILE A 89 6.90 10.70 -6.94
N PRO A 90 7.29 9.80 -7.86
CA PRO A 90 6.74 9.76 -9.20
C PRO A 90 5.27 9.31 -9.18
N PHE A 91 4.38 10.18 -9.66
CA PHE A 91 2.95 9.90 -9.69
C PHE A 91 2.59 8.60 -10.45
N SER A 92 3.35 8.27 -11.49
CA SER A 92 3.16 7.03 -12.26
C SER A 92 3.24 5.76 -11.42
N ASP A 93 4.02 5.75 -10.36
CA ASP A 93 4.17 4.57 -9.50
C ASP A 93 3.05 4.48 -8.45
N ILE A 94 2.47 5.62 -8.08
CA ILE A 94 1.23 5.70 -7.30
C ILE A 94 0.05 5.16 -8.12
N GLU A 95 0.02 5.48 -9.41
CA GLU A 95 -1.05 5.06 -10.32
C GLU A 95 -0.98 3.57 -10.67
N LYS A 96 0.20 3.03 -11.00
CA LYS A 96 0.41 1.60 -11.31
C LYS A 96 -0.06 0.66 -10.20
N ASN A 97 0.00 1.10 -8.94
CA ASN A 97 -0.44 0.33 -7.78
C ASN A 97 -1.97 0.37 -7.54
N LYS A 98 -2.78 0.91 -8.47
CA LYS A 98 -4.27 0.93 -8.36
C LYS A 98 -4.95 -0.44 -8.43
N GLY A 99 -4.23 -1.51 -8.75
CA GLY A 99 -4.77 -2.86 -8.69
C GLY A 99 -4.38 -3.69 -9.88
N SER A 100 -3.35 -4.51 -9.70
CA SER A 100 -3.32 -5.76 -10.44
C SER A 100 -4.27 -6.70 -9.70
N ILE A 101 -5.34 -7.13 -10.36
CA ILE A 101 -6.12 -8.29 -9.91
C ILE A 101 -5.08 -9.41 -9.67
N PRO A 102 -5.04 -10.02 -8.47
CA PRO A 102 -4.06 -11.06 -8.22
C PRO A 102 -4.27 -12.16 -9.25
N ILE A 103 -3.21 -12.48 -10.01
CA ILE A 103 -3.22 -13.51 -11.06
C ILE A 103 -3.78 -14.83 -10.50
N THR A 104 -3.61 -15.06 -9.20
CA THR A 104 -4.22 -16.16 -8.43
C THR A 104 -5.75 -16.28 -8.62
N TYR A 105 -6.49 -15.17 -8.65
CA TYR A 105 -7.95 -15.21 -8.89
C TYR A 105 -8.29 -15.51 -10.35
N ILE A 106 -7.45 -15.10 -11.30
CA ILE A 106 -7.61 -15.43 -12.72
C ILE A 106 -7.38 -16.93 -12.92
N ILE A 107 -6.32 -17.49 -12.32
CA ILE A 107 -6.00 -18.92 -12.38
C ILE A 107 -7.12 -19.75 -11.72
N LEU A 108 -7.63 -19.32 -10.56
CA LEU A 108 -8.71 -20.01 -9.87
C LEU A 108 -10.01 -20.01 -10.70
N GLY A 109 -10.33 -18.88 -11.34
CA GLY A 109 -11.47 -18.78 -12.26
C GLY A 109 -11.35 -19.76 -13.43
N ILE A 110 -10.17 -19.87 -14.05
CA ILE A 110 -9.91 -20.82 -15.14
C ILE A 110 -10.06 -22.28 -14.66
N LEU A 111 -9.53 -22.60 -13.47
CA LEU A 111 -9.60 -23.95 -12.91
C LEU A 111 -11.06 -24.39 -12.67
N ILE A 112 -11.90 -23.50 -12.15
CA ILE A 112 -13.32 -23.75 -11.93
C ILE A 112 -14.04 -23.92 -13.27
N LEU A 113 -13.72 -23.11 -14.28
CA LEU A 113 -14.32 -23.20 -15.61
C LEU A 113 -14.00 -24.54 -16.30
N LEU A 114 -12.75 -25.01 -16.16
CA LEU A 114 -12.32 -26.32 -16.66
C LEU A 114 -13.02 -27.47 -15.92
N LEU A 115 -13.23 -27.36 -14.61
CA LEU A 115 -13.97 -28.36 -13.83
C LEU A 115 -15.43 -28.47 -14.30
N ILE A 116 -16.11 -27.34 -14.52
CA ILE A 116 -17.51 -27.36 -15.00
C ILE A 116 -17.60 -27.96 -16.40
N LEU A 117 -16.69 -27.59 -17.31
CA LEU A 117 -16.64 -28.15 -18.66
C LEU A 117 -16.29 -29.65 -18.68
N GLY A 118 -15.44 -30.10 -17.76
CA GLY A 118 -15.07 -31.51 -17.62
C GLY A 118 -16.16 -32.38 -17.01
N VAL A 119 -17.04 -31.81 -16.17
CA VAL A 119 -18.17 -32.50 -15.50
C VAL A 119 -19.41 -32.57 -16.39
N LEU A 120 -19.57 -31.69 -17.39
CA LEU A 120 -20.69 -31.72 -18.34
C LEU A 120 -20.57 -32.79 -19.45
N LYS A 121 -19.67 -33.76 -19.28
CA LYS A 121 -19.36 -34.79 -20.29
C LYS A 121 -20.00 -36.14 -19.96
#